data_AF-A0A385MVP5-F1
#
_entry.id   AF-A0A385MVP5-F1
#
_cell.length_a   1.000
_cell.length_b   1.000
_cell.length_c   1.000
_cell.angle_alpha   90.00
_cell.angle_beta   90.00
_cell.angle_gamma   90.00
#
_symmetry.space_group_name_H-M   'P 1'
#
loop_
_entity.id
_entity.type
_entity.pdbx_description
1 polymer ?
#
loop_
_entity_poly.entity_id
_entity_poly.type
_entity_poly.pdbx_seq_one_letter_code
_entity_poly.pdbx_strand_id
1 'polypeptide(L)' 'MKKRNTKSPKVPVTCRVPAEVHQRVAEIATRDNRTISQVMDMCVAAGLEAVEQRVIQPAVQGA' A
#
# COMPACT_ATOMS: atom_id res chain seq x y z
N MET A 1 -12.31 -30.61 13.22
CA MET A 1 -11.73 -29.28 13.56
C MET A 1 -11.57 -28.46 12.28
N LYS A 2 -12.38 -27.41 12.07
CA LYS A 2 -12.25 -26.52 10.89
C LYS A 2 -11.06 -25.57 11.13
N LYS A 3 -10.03 -25.63 10.28
CA LYS A 3 -8.90 -24.68 10.31
C LYS A 3 -9.46 -23.26 10.10
N ARG A 4 -9.38 -22.41 11.12
CA ARG A 4 -9.70 -20.99 11.01
C ARG A 4 -8.69 -20.39 10.03
N ASN A 5 -9.15 -19.96 8.86
CA ASN A 5 -8.32 -19.26 7.89
C ASN A 5 -8.04 -17.86 8.46
N THR A 6 -6.82 -17.64 8.96
CA THR A 6 -6.38 -16.40 9.62
C THR A 6 -5.95 -15.31 8.65
N LYS A 7 -6.08 -15.51 7.33
CA LYS A 7 -5.86 -14.44 6.35
C LYS A 7 -7.10 -13.54 6.33
N SER A 8 -6.93 -12.29 6.75
CA SER A 8 -7.91 -11.24 6.50
C SER A 8 -8.29 -11.24 5.01
N PRO A 9 -9.59 -11.15 4.68
CA PRO A 9 -10.02 -11.18 3.28
C PRO A 9 -9.43 -9.99 2.52
N LYS A 10 -8.75 -10.26 1.39
CA LYS A 10 -8.35 -9.19 0.46
C LYS A 10 -9.59 -8.74 -0.32
N VAL A 11 -9.83 -7.44 -0.34
CA VAL A 11 -10.93 -6.83 -1.11
C VAL A 11 -10.35 -6.26 -2.41
N PRO A 12 -10.89 -6.59 -3.60
CA PRO A 12 -10.45 -5.97 -4.83
C PRO A 12 -10.88 -4.50 -4.86
N VAL A 13 -9.94 -3.60 -5.15
CA VAL A 13 -10.18 -2.16 -5.25
C VAL A 13 -9.68 -1.67 -6.61
N THR A 14 -10.54 -0.94 -7.32
CA THR A 14 -10.16 -0.21 -8.53
C THR A 14 -9.90 1.24 -8.19
N CYS A 15 -8.76 1.79 -8.60
CA CYS A 15 -8.43 3.21 -8.43
C CYS A 15 -7.93 3.80 -9.75
N ARG A 16 -8.04 5.13 -9.89
CA ARG A 16 -7.43 5.87 -10.98
C ARG A 16 -6.10 6.42 -10.49
N VAL A 17 -5.05 6.20 -11.26
CA VAL A 17 -3.70 6.71 -10.99
C VAL A 17 -3.15 7.39 -12.23
N PRO A 18 -2.24 8.38 -12.08
CA PRO A 18 -1.51 8.92 -13.21
C PRO A 18 -0.76 7.81 -13.97
N ALA A 19 -0.66 7.95 -15.29
CA ALA A 19 -0.02 6.95 -16.16
C ALA A 19 1.45 6.69 -15.76
N GLU A 20 2.18 7.74 -15.39
CA GLU A 20 3.58 7.63 -14.91
C GLU A 20 3.68 6.76 -13.65
N VAL A 21 2.74 6.92 -12.71
CA VAL A 21 2.72 6.12 -11.47
C VAL A 21 2.46 4.66 -11.80
N HIS A 22 1.48 4.39 -12.67
CA HIS A 22 1.20 3.02 -13.12
C HIS A 22 2.43 2.38 -13.79
N GLN A 23 3.12 3.13 -14.67
CA GLN A 23 4.32 2.66 -15.35
C GLN A 23 5.43 2.31 -14.34
N ARG A 24 5.73 3.21 -13.40
CA ARG A 24 6.75 2.95 -12.37
C ARG A 24 6.44 1.73 -11.51
N VAL A 25 5.17 1.54 -11.13
CA VAL A 25 4.75 0.36 -10.37
C VAL A 25 4.95 -0.91 -11.19
N ALA A 26 4.66 -0.88 -12.49
CA ALA A 26 4.92 -1.99 -13.40
C ALA A 26 6.41 -2.30 -13.54
N GLU A 27 7.26 -1.29 -13.69
CA GLU A 27 8.72 -1.46 -13.76
C GLU A 27 9.28 -2.11 -12.49
N ILE A 28 8.83 -1.67 -11.31
CA ILE A 28 9.23 -2.26 -10.02
C ILE A 28 8.76 -3.72 -9.92
N ALA A 29 7.51 -3.99 -10.30
CA ALA A 29 6.95 -5.34 -10.28
C ALA A 29 7.76 -6.29 -11.15
N THR A 30 8.11 -5.86 -12.37
CA THR A 30 8.96 -6.64 -13.28
C THR A 30 10.37 -6.83 -12.72
N ARG A 31 11.02 -5.76 -12.26
CA ARG A 31 12.40 -5.81 -11.74
C ARG A 31 12.54 -6.75 -10.54
N ASP A 32 11.55 -6.72 -9.64
CA ASP A 32 11.64 -7.43 -8.36
C ASP A 32 10.88 -8.78 -8.39
N ASN A 33 10.43 -9.23 -9.58
CA ASN A 33 9.65 -10.45 -9.80
C ASN A 33 8.42 -10.56 -8.87
N ARG A 34 7.66 -9.46 -8.76
CA ARG A 34 6.45 -9.32 -7.94
C ARG A 34 5.25 -8.99 -8.81
N THR A 35 4.05 -9.16 -8.26
CA THR A 35 2.83 -8.67 -8.92
C THR A 35 2.61 -7.19 -8.63
N ILE A 36 1.89 -6.51 -9.52
CA ILE A 36 1.43 -5.12 -9.32
C ILE A 36 0.74 -4.97 -7.96
N SER A 37 -0.12 -5.92 -7.58
CA SER A 37 -0.82 -5.89 -6.28
C SER A 37 0.13 -5.98 -5.09
N GLN A 38 1.21 -6.76 -5.17
CA GLN A 38 2.21 -6.82 -4.09
C GLN A 38 2.99 -5.51 -3.96
N VAL A 39 3.31 -4.88 -5.08
CA VAL A 39 3.97 -3.56 -5.07
C VAL A 39 3.02 -2.51 -4.49
N MET A 40 1.76 -2.51 -4.92
CA MET A 40 0.73 -1.61 -4.39
C MET A 40 0.47 -1.82 -2.90
N ASP A 41 0.42 -3.08 -2.41
CA ASP A 41 0.26 -3.38 -0.98
C ASP A 41 1.38 -2.70 -0.15
N MET A 42 2.64 -2.76 -0.62
CA MET A 42 3.77 -2.11 0.04
C MET A 42 3.69 -0.58 -0.02
N CYS A 43 3.36 -0.02 -1.19
CA CYS A 43 3.23 1.43 -1.37
C CYS A 43 2.11 2.02 -0.52
N VAL A 44 0.97 1.33 -0.42
CA VAL A 44 -0.17 1.78 0.39
C VAL A 44 0.16 1.71 1.88
N ALA A 45 0.80 0.63 2.36
CA ALA A 45 1.21 0.53 3.76
C ALA A 45 2.17 1.66 4.15
N ALA A 46 3.25 1.85 3.38
CA ALA A 46 4.22 2.91 3.63
C ALA A 46 3.62 4.32 3.48
N GLY A 47 2.75 4.51 2.49
CA GLY A 47 2.07 5.78 2.27
C GLY A 47 1.09 6.11 3.40
N LEU A 48 0.37 5.11 3.92
CA LEU A 48 -0.56 5.28 5.04
C LEU A 48 0.20 5.72 6.30
N GLU A 49 1.27 5.02 6.67
CA GLU A 49 2.09 5.40 7.83
C GLU A 49 2.64 6.83 7.68
N ALA A 50 3.11 7.18 6.48
CA ALA A 50 3.61 8.53 6.20
C ALA A 50 2.50 9.59 6.30
N VAL A 51 1.28 9.29 5.84
CA VAL A 51 0.13 10.20 5.97
C VAL A 51 -0.30 10.34 7.43
N GLU A 52 -0.37 9.26 8.18
CA GLU A 52 -0.72 9.29 9.60
C GLU A 52 0.24 10.15 10.40
N GLN A 53 1.55 10.01 10.15
CA GLN A 53 2.58 10.78 10.85
C GLN A 53 2.63 12.26 10.42
N ARG A 54 2.32 12.58 9.17
CA ARG A 54 2.53 13.95 8.62
C ARG A 54 1.27 14.80 8.54
N VAL A 55 0.10 14.16 8.46
CA VAL A 55 -1.18 14.83 8.19
C VAL A 55 -2.13 14.68 9.37
N ILE A 56 -2.19 13.51 10.00
CA ILE A 56 -3.18 13.23 11.06
C ILE A 56 -2.62 13.49 12.45
N GLN A 57 -1.33 13.23 12.67
CA GLN A 57 -0.62 13.55 13.91
C GLN A 57 0.42 14.64 13.67
N PRO A 58 0.02 15.91 13.41
CA PRO A 58 0.99 16.99 13.49
C PRO A 58 1.53 16.96 14.92
N ALA A 59 2.85 16.92 15.03
CA ALA A 59 3.57 16.76 16.28
C ALA A 59 2.86 17.44 17.44
N VAL A 60 2.63 16.71 18.53
CA VAL A 60 2.47 17.31 19.85
C VAL A 60 3.84 17.91 20.22
N GLN A 61 4.22 18.98 19.54
CA GLN A 61 5.34 19.84 19.88
C GLN A 61 4.76 21.00 20.67
N GLY A 62 4.81 20.88 22.00
CA GLY A 62 4.59 21.99 22.92
C GLY A 62 3.50 21.74 23.96
N ALA A 63 3.90 21.13 25.08
CA ALA A 63 3.42 21.46 26.42
C ALA A 63 4.56 21.19 27.41
#